data_AF-A0A381DIZ1-F1
#
_entry.id   AF-A0A381DIZ1-F1
#
_cell.length_a   1.000
_cell.length_b   1.000
_cell.length_c   1.000
_cell.angle_alpha   90.00
_cell.angle_beta   90.00
_cell.angle_gamma   90.00
#
_symmetry.space_group_name_H-M   'P 1'
#
loop_
_entity.id
_entity.type
_entity.pdbx_description
1 polymer ?
#
loop_
_entity_poly.entity_id
_entity_poly.type
_entity_poly.pdbx_seq_one_letter_code
_entity_poly.pdbx_strand_id
1 'polypeptide(L)'
;MIDIAFAKLENIAPFLHILSVAIFLGVNINGWLGAKFVFRRFVINEDNVDLVFCAIEKFAIIVCLSMLIILLSGFFLINNNVLKMADPMLEAIIATKFAIFLFVLINLCYMAFRFKKSLNAKKRQDYLEVRENLVIIFRYFTPLNIVCMCFAIFLGINFRNL
;
A
#
# COMPACT_ATOMS: atom_id res chain seq x y z
N MET A 1 0.07 -31.51 -22.95
CA MET A 1 -0.61 -30.31 -23.47
C MET A 1 -1.03 -29.52 -22.25
N ILE A 2 -0.19 -28.58 -21.80
CA ILE A 2 -0.44 -27.77 -20.60
C ILE A 2 -1.52 -26.76 -20.98
N ASP A 3 -2.65 -26.82 -20.30
CA ASP A 3 -3.83 -26.00 -20.57
C ASP A 3 -3.49 -24.51 -20.65
N ILE A 4 -3.68 -23.96 -21.85
CA ILE A 4 -3.62 -22.53 -22.20
C ILE A 4 -4.74 -21.73 -21.47
N ALA A 5 -5.55 -22.39 -20.62
CA ALA A 5 -6.60 -21.79 -19.81
C ALA A 5 -6.08 -20.74 -18.78
N PHE A 6 -4.84 -20.88 -18.29
CA PHE A 6 -4.20 -19.89 -17.42
C PHE A 6 -3.61 -18.69 -18.18
N ALA A 7 -3.37 -18.82 -19.48
CA ALA A 7 -2.78 -17.77 -20.31
C ALA A 7 -3.82 -16.78 -20.88
N LYS A 8 -5.11 -16.96 -20.58
CA LYS A 8 -6.15 -15.98 -20.95
C LYS A 8 -6.02 -14.73 -20.08
N LEU A 9 -5.94 -13.57 -20.73
CA LEU A 9 -5.84 -12.25 -20.11
C LEU A 9 -6.95 -12.02 -19.04
N GLU A 10 -8.13 -12.60 -19.26
CA GLU A 10 -9.30 -12.58 -18.37
C GLU A 10 -9.04 -13.20 -16.99
N ASN A 11 -8.17 -14.21 -16.90
CA ASN A 11 -7.81 -14.88 -15.64
C ASN A 11 -6.55 -14.27 -15.01
N ILE A 12 -5.68 -13.66 -15.82
CA ILE A 12 -4.43 -13.05 -15.36
C ILE A 12 -4.70 -11.76 -14.58
N ALA A 13 -5.61 -10.90 -15.05
CA ALA A 13 -5.88 -9.61 -14.41
C ALA A 13 -6.44 -9.73 -12.98
N PRO A 14 -7.44 -10.59 -12.68
CA PRO A 14 -7.90 -10.82 -11.31
C PRO A 14 -6.81 -11.39 -10.40
N PHE A 15 -6.01 -12.34 -10.92
CA PHE A 15 -4.90 -12.92 -10.18
C PHE A 15 -3.84 -11.87 -9.82
N LEU A 16 -3.43 -11.05 -10.80
CA LEU A 16 -2.47 -9.97 -10.59
C LEU A 16 -2.98 -8.94 -9.58
N HIS A 17 -4.27 -8.60 -9.63
CA HIS A 17 -4.89 -7.69 -8.67
C HIS A 17 -4.78 -8.25 -7.24
N ILE A 18 -5.22 -9.49 -7.01
CA ILE A 18 -5.16 -10.13 -5.68
C ILE A 18 -3.72 -10.24 -5.19
N LEU A 19 -2.79 -10.67 -6.06
CA LEU A 19 -1.38 -10.78 -5.73
C LEU A 19 -0.79 -9.41 -5.34
N SER A 20 -1.09 -8.36 -6.09
CA SER A 20 -0.60 -7.01 -5.80
C SER A 20 -1.12 -6.47 -4.46
N VAL A 21 -2.39 -6.73 -4.13
CA VAL A 21 -2.98 -6.40 -2.82
C VAL A 21 -2.27 -7.16 -1.69
N ALA A 22 -1.98 -8.45 -1.88
CA ALA A 22 -1.26 -9.26 -0.89
C ALA A 22 0.17 -8.75 -0.67
N ILE A 23 0.88 -8.40 -1.75
CA ILE A 23 2.23 -7.81 -1.68
C ILE A 23 2.18 -6.47 -0.94
N PHE A 24 1.23 -5.60 -1.28
CA PHE A 24 1.06 -4.30 -0.63
C PHE A 24 0.87 -4.45 0.89
N LEU A 25 -0.03 -5.35 1.31
CA LEU A 25 -0.25 -5.64 2.73
C LEU A 25 0.98 -6.22 3.41
N GLY A 26 1.61 -7.22 2.80
CA GLY A 26 2.80 -7.86 3.35
C GLY A 26 3.93 -6.87 3.57
N VAL A 27 4.16 -5.96 2.62
CA VAL A 27 5.20 -4.93 2.73
C VAL A 27 4.86 -3.92 3.82
N ASN A 28 3.62 -3.45 3.91
CA ASN A 28 3.19 -2.53 4.98
C ASN A 28 3.30 -3.18 6.37
N ILE A 29 2.93 -4.45 6.53
CA ILE A 29 3.07 -5.19 7.81
C ILE A 29 4.54 -5.32 8.19
N ASN A 30 5.39 -5.75 7.25
CA ASN A 30 6.84 -5.85 7.48
C ASN A 30 7.46 -4.49 7.84
N GLY A 31 7.10 -3.44 7.11
CA GLY A 31 7.54 -2.08 7.40
C GLY A 31 7.11 -1.60 8.79
N TRP A 32 5.87 -1.86 9.18
CA TRP A 32 5.35 -1.51 10.51
C TRP A 32 6.08 -2.24 11.64
N LEU A 33 6.21 -3.57 11.53
CA LEU A 33 6.90 -4.39 12.53
C LEU A 33 8.39 -4.05 12.62
N GLY A 34 9.06 -3.91 11.48
CA GLY A 34 10.46 -3.52 11.40
C GLY A 34 10.69 -2.16 12.05
N ALA A 35 9.90 -1.14 11.68
CA ALA A 35 10.00 0.18 12.28
C ALA A 35 9.68 0.19 13.78
N LYS A 36 8.68 -0.57 14.23
CA LYS A 36 8.36 -0.71 15.66
C LYS A 36 9.53 -1.30 16.46
N PHE A 37 10.24 -2.28 15.89
CA PHE A 37 11.42 -2.85 16.52
C PHE A 37 12.59 -1.86 16.53
N VAL A 38 12.86 -1.20 15.41
CA VAL A 38 13.94 -0.22 15.26
C VAL A 38 13.74 0.97 16.20
N PHE A 39 12.57 1.63 16.18
CA PHE A 39 12.33 2.84 17.00
C PHE A 39 12.25 2.58 18.50
N ARG A 40 12.05 1.32 18.92
CA ARG A 40 12.07 0.93 20.32
C ARG A 40 13.50 0.67 20.83
N ARG A 41 14.39 0.14 19.99
CA ARG A 41 15.73 -0.31 20.41
C ARG A 41 16.87 0.63 20.01
N PHE A 42 16.70 1.43 18.96
CA PHE A 42 17.76 2.24 18.40
C PHE A 42 17.39 3.72 18.37
N VAL A 43 18.36 4.55 18.74
CA VAL A 43 18.33 6.00 18.49
C VAL A 43 18.94 6.23 17.10
N ILE A 44 18.30 7.07 16.30
CA ILE A 44 18.80 7.44 14.98
C ILE A 44 19.93 8.46 15.20
N ASN A 45 21.11 8.14 14.72
CA ASN A 45 22.34 8.92 14.83
C ASN A 45 23.04 8.96 13.47
N GLU A 46 24.15 9.71 13.37
CA GLU A 46 24.92 9.85 12.13
C GLU A 46 25.36 8.50 11.53
N ASP A 47 25.80 7.55 12.36
CA ASP A 47 26.34 6.27 11.89
C ASP A 47 25.30 5.34 11.23
N ASN A 48 24.02 5.48 11.60
CA ASN A 48 22.96 4.55 11.19
C ASN A 48 21.87 5.18 10.32
N VAL A 49 21.83 6.52 10.23
CA VAL A 49 20.79 7.23 9.49
C VAL A 49 20.78 6.83 8.01
N ASP A 50 21.94 6.62 7.39
CA ASP A 50 22.02 6.24 5.97
C ASP A 50 21.40 4.88 5.70
N LEU A 51 21.66 3.91 6.58
CA LEU A 51 21.09 2.57 6.49
C LEU A 51 19.57 2.60 6.66
N VAL A 52 19.08 3.38 7.63
CA VAL A 52 17.64 3.57 7.86
C VAL A 52 16.97 4.18 6.62
N PHE A 53 17.55 5.23 6.04
CA PHE A 53 16.99 5.85 4.83
C PHE A 53 17.01 4.91 3.63
N CYS A 54 18.09 4.15 3.41
CA CYS A 54 18.15 3.15 2.34
C CYS A 54 17.02 2.10 2.47
N ALA A 55 16.73 1.64 3.70
CA ALA A 55 15.63 0.71 3.94
C ALA A 55 14.26 1.35 3.67
N ILE A 56 14.06 2.61 4.08
CA ILE A 56 12.79 3.32 3.91
C ILE A 56 12.53 3.68 2.44
N GLU A 57 13.57 4.04 1.69
CA GLU A 57 13.44 4.30 0.24
C GLU A 57 12.99 3.04 -0.50
N LYS A 58 13.59 1.89 -0.20
CA LYS A 58 13.16 0.59 -0.78
C LYS A 58 11.73 0.25 -0.40
N PHE A 59 11.37 0.45 0.87
CA PHE A 59 9.99 0.28 1.33
C PHE A 59 9.03 1.19 0.54
N ALA A 60 9.33 2.48 0.42
CA ALA A 60 8.51 3.45 -0.30
C ALA A 60 8.34 3.08 -1.78
N ILE A 61 9.41 2.68 -2.46
CA ILE A 61 9.36 2.26 -3.88
C ILE A 61 8.43 1.05 -4.04
N ILE A 62 8.58 0.01 -3.22
CA ILE A 62 7.78 -1.22 -3.32
C ILE A 62 6.30 -0.92 -3.02
N VAL A 63 6.01 -0.10 -2.00
CA VAL A 63 4.63 0.29 -1.65
C VAL A 63 3.99 1.11 -2.78
N CYS A 64 4.70 2.09 -3.34
CA CYS A 64 4.18 2.88 -4.46
C CYS A 64 3.95 2.02 -5.70
N LEU A 65 4.89 1.13 -6.04
CA LEU A 65 4.80 0.27 -7.21
C LEU A 65 3.65 -0.74 -7.08
N SER A 66 3.49 -1.36 -5.91
CA SER A 66 2.36 -2.26 -5.65
C SER A 66 1.01 -1.52 -5.70
N MET A 67 0.93 -0.30 -5.15
CA MET A 67 -0.28 0.53 -5.25
C MET A 67 -0.64 0.86 -6.70
N LEU A 68 0.36 1.19 -7.53
CA LEU A 68 0.16 1.48 -8.95
C LEU A 68 -0.44 0.26 -9.67
N ILE A 69 0.10 -0.94 -9.41
CA ILE A 69 -0.42 -2.19 -10.00
C ILE A 69 -1.86 -2.45 -9.53
N ILE A 70 -2.19 -2.22 -8.26
CA ILE A 70 -3.56 -2.38 -7.72
C ILE A 70 -4.53 -1.47 -8.49
N LEU A 71 -4.17 -0.21 -8.72
CA LEU A 71 -5.02 0.74 -9.43
C LEU A 71 -5.22 0.36 -10.90
N LEU A 72 -4.14 0.02 -11.62
CA LEU A 72 -4.21 -0.39 -13.01
C LEU A 72 -5.03 -1.67 -13.19
N SER A 73 -4.76 -2.68 -12.38
CA SER A 73 -5.50 -3.95 -12.41
C SER A 73 -6.96 -3.77 -11.99
N GLY A 74 -7.23 -2.91 -11.00
CA GLY A 74 -8.58 -2.57 -10.57
C GLY A 74 -9.39 -1.87 -11.67
N PHE A 75 -8.79 -0.92 -12.37
CA PHE A 75 -9.43 -0.22 -13.49
C PHE A 75 -9.76 -1.19 -14.64
N PHE A 76 -8.84 -2.09 -14.98
CA PHE A 76 -9.06 -3.11 -16.01
C PHE A 76 -10.21 -4.07 -15.66
N LEU A 77 -10.28 -4.48 -14.39
CA LEU A 77 -11.36 -5.34 -13.90
C LEU A 77 -12.73 -4.66 -13.92
N ILE A 78 -12.79 -3.39 -13.54
CA ILE A 78 -14.03 -2.60 -13.61
C ILE A 78 -14.47 -2.50 -15.07
N ASN A 79 -13.60 -2.09 -16.00
CA ASN A 79 -13.98 -1.89 -17.40
C ASN A 79 -14.51 -3.18 -18.07
N ASN A 80 -13.95 -4.34 -17.73
CA ASN A 80 -14.43 -5.63 -18.22
C ASN A 80 -15.77 -6.08 -17.60
N ASN A 81 -16.07 -5.65 -16.37
CA ASN A 81 -17.30 -6.02 -15.64
C ASN A 81 -18.44 -4.99 -15.75
N VAL A 82 -18.15 -3.74 -16.14
CA VAL A 82 -19.14 -2.65 -16.28
C VAL A 82 -20.24 -3.01 -17.29
N LEU A 83 -19.96 -3.84 -18.29
CA LEU A 83 -20.97 -4.36 -19.24
C LEU A 83 -22.02 -5.29 -18.59
N LYS A 84 -21.86 -5.69 -17.32
CA LYS A 84 -22.75 -6.62 -16.60
C LYS A 84 -23.42 -6.04 -15.34
N MET A 85 -23.23 -4.75 -15.03
CA MET A 85 -23.76 -4.16 -13.79
C MET A 85 -25.25 -3.80 -13.92
N ALA A 86 -26.13 -4.71 -13.53
CA ALA A 86 -27.56 -4.45 -13.35
C ALA A 86 -27.96 -4.24 -11.87
N ASP A 87 -27.07 -4.56 -10.91
CA ASP A 87 -27.36 -4.54 -9.47
C ASP A 87 -26.76 -3.27 -8.79
N PRO A 88 -27.60 -2.39 -8.20
CA PRO A 88 -27.13 -1.19 -7.51
C PRO A 88 -26.27 -1.48 -6.26
N MET A 89 -26.39 -2.67 -5.65
CA MET A 89 -25.55 -3.07 -4.52
C MET A 89 -24.10 -3.31 -4.94
N LEU A 90 -23.88 -3.87 -6.14
CA LEU A 90 -22.56 -4.09 -6.71
C LEU A 90 -21.84 -2.76 -7.00
N GLU A 91 -22.58 -1.79 -7.55
CA GLU A 91 -22.04 -0.46 -7.84
C GLU A 91 -21.56 0.25 -6.57
N ALA A 92 -22.36 0.20 -5.49
CA ALA A 92 -22.00 0.79 -4.20
C ALA A 92 -20.73 0.16 -3.60
N ILE A 93 -20.56 -1.16 -3.70
CA ILE A 93 -19.36 -1.86 -3.20
C ILE A 93 -18.12 -1.44 -3.99
N ILE A 94 -18.22 -1.38 -5.32
CA ILE A 94 -17.10 -0.96 -6.17
C ILE A 94 -16.71 0.48 -5.89
N ALA A 95 -17.69 1.39 -5.79
CA ALA A 95 -17.46 2.78 -5.44
C ALA A 95 -16.75 2.90 -4.07
N THR A 96 -17.18 2.11 -3.08
CA THR A 96 -16.55 2.10 -1.75
C THR A 96 -15.11 1.59 -1.80
N LYS A 97 -14.83 0.52 -2.54
CA LYS A 97 -13.45 0.03 -2.73
C LYS A 97 -12.56 1.07 -3.41
N PHE A 98 -13.09 1.76 -4.42
CA PHE A 98 -12.38 2.83 -5.10
C PHE A 98 -12.07 4.00 -4.14
N ALA A 99 -13.05 4.39 -3.31
CA ALA A 99 -12.85 5.40 -2.28
C ALA A 99 -11.76 5.00 -1.27
N ILE A 100 -11.73 3.73 -0.84
CA ILE A 100 -10.67 3.22 0.04
C ILE A 100 -9.29 3.31 -0.64
N PHE A 101 -9.17 2.88 -1.90
CA PHE A 101 -7.90 2.98 -2.63
C PHE A 101 -7.44 4.42 -2.81
N LEU A 102 -8.37 5.35 -3.10
CA LEU A 102 -8.06 6.77 -3.19
C LEU A 102 -7.58 7.32 -1.84
N PHE A 103 -8.22 6.94 -0.74
CA PHE A 103 -7.81 7.33 0.61
C PHE A 103 -6.40 6.82 0.94
N VAL A 104 -6.10 5.56 0.63
CA VAL A 104 -4.75 4.99 0.80
C VAL A 104 -3.74 5.74 -0.08
N LEU A 105 -4.09 6.11 -1.31
CA LEU A 105 -3.21 6.89 -2.18
C LEU A 105 -2.88 8.27 -1.59
N ILE A 106 -3.88 8.97 -1.05
CA ILE A 106 -3.68 10.25 -0.34
C ILE A 106 -2.74 10.06 0.86
N ASN A 107 -2.91 8.98 1.64
CA ASN A 107 -2.01 8.65 2.74
C ASN A 107 -0.58 8.43 2.27
N LEU A 108 -0.37 7.73 1.15
CA LEU A 108 0.97 7.55 0.56
C LEU A 108 1.59 8.88 0.13
N CYS A 109 0.82 9.78 -0.47
CA CYS A 109 1.28 11.14 -0.78
C CYS A 109 1.72 11.89 0.48
N TYR A 110 0.95 11.79 1.57
CA TYR A 110 1.32 12.40 2.85
C TYR A 110 2.58 11.78 3.46
N MET A 111 2.72 10.45 3.39
CA MET A 111 3.94 9.75 3.82
C MET A 111 5.15 10.21 3.01
N ALA A 112 5.03 10.38 1.69
CA ALA A 112 6.09 10.90 0.83
C ALA A 112 6.49 12.33 1.21
N PHE A 113 5.52 13.19 1.54
CA PHE A 113 5.79 14.53 2.06
C PHE A 113 6.58 14.49 3.38
N ARG A 114 6.18 13.64 4.33
CA ARG A 114 6.90 13.45 5.59
C ARG A 114 8.29 12.87 5.40
N PHE A 115 8.47 11.97 4.44
CA PHE A 115 9.77 11.42 4.08
C PHE A 115 10.70 12.50 3.49
N LYS A 116 10.16 13.41 2.66
CA LYS A 116 10.91 14.57 2.17
C LYS A 116 11.32 15.51 3.31
N LYS A 117 10.45 15.71 4.31
CA LYS A 117 10.81 16.47 5.53
C LYS A 117 11.94 15.80 6.31
N SER A 118 11.89 14.47 6.50
CA SER A 118 12.98 13.76 7.18
C SER A 118 14.30 13.83 6.39
N LEU A 119 14.28 13.79 5.05
CA LEU A 119 15.48 14.01 4.24
C LEU A 119 16.10 15.40 4.47
N ASN A 120 15.26 16.43 4.60
CA ASN A 120 15.74 17.79 4.88
C ASN A 120 16.29 17.93 6.30
N ALA A 121 15.65 17.31 7.29
CA ALA A 121 16.12 17.27 8.68
C ALA A 121 17.48 16.55 8.80
N LYS A 122 17.65 15.43 8.07
CA LYS A 122 18.93 14.71 7.96
C LYS A 122 20.06 15.63 7.49
N LYS A 123 19.83 16.47 6.47
CA LYS A 123 20.83 17.43 5.97
C LYS A 123 21.23 18.49 6.99
N ARG A 124 20.34 18.76 7.96
CA ARG A 124 20.60 19.68 9.09
C ARG A 124 21.18 18.97 10.31
N GLN A 125 21.43 17.66 10.20
CA GLN A 125 21.84 16.78 11.32
C GLN A 125 20.85 16.82 12.50
N ASP A 126 19.58 17.17 12.24
CA ASP A 126 18.52 17.13 13.26
C ASP A 126 17.88 15.73 13.28
N TYR A 127 18.53 14.81 13.98
CA TYR A 127 18.09 13.42 14.06
C TYR A 127 16.80 13.24 14.88
N LEU A 128 16.45 14.22 15.72
CA LEU A 128 15.18 14.23 16.44
C LEU A 128 14.03 14.47 15.44
N GLU A 129 14.14 15.52 14.62
CA GLU A 129 13.14 15.82 13.58
C GLU A 129 13.04 14.67 12.53
N VAL A 130 14.16 14.01 12.21
CA VAL A 130 14.15 12.79 11.40
C VAL A 130 13.26 11.72 12.05
N ARG A 131 13.54 11.39 13.32
CA ARG A 131 12.81 10.35 14.03
C ARG A 131 11.32 10.66 14.15
N GLU A 132 10.96 11.91 14.44
CA GLU A 132 9.56 12.33 14.55
C GLU A 132 8.80 12.13 13.24
N ASN A 133 9.36 12.58 12.12
CA ASN A 133 8.72 12.42 10.81
C ASN A 133 8.60 10.94 10.42
N LEU A 134 9.60 10.11 10.71
CA LEU A 134 9.55 8.67 10.44
C LEU A 134 8.55 7.93 11.35
N VAL A 135 8.45 8.33 12.62
CA VAL A 135 7.43 7.79 13.54
C VAL A 135 6.04 8.12 13.02
N ILE A 136 5.80 9.31 12.49
CA ILE A 136 4.51 9.67 11.87
C ILE A 136 4.14 8.67 10.76
N ILE A 137 5.08 8.39 9.86
CA ILE A 137 4.91 7.45 8.74
C ILE A 137 4.56 6.05 9.25
N PHE A 138 5.45 5.46 10.04
CA PHE A 138 5.33 4.03 10.37
C PHE A 138 4.41 3.73 11.54
N ARG A 139 4.25 4.63 12.51
CA ARG A 139 3.39 4.39 13.68
C ARG A 139 1.93 4.73 13.42
N TYR A 140 1.64 5.63 12.50
CA TYR A 140 0.27 6.10 12.26
C TYR A 140 -0.22 5.77 10.85
N PHE A 141 0.49 6.17 9.78
CA PHE A 141 -0.01 6.00 8.41
C PHE A 141 0.11 4.58 7.88
N THR A 142 1.22 3.88 8.13
CA THR A 142 1.38 2.47 7.73
C THR A 142 0.29 1.56 8.32
N PRO A 143 0.01 1.55 9.64
CA PRO A 143 -1.07 0.73 10.19
C PRO A 143 -2.45 1.17 9.71
N LEU A 144 -2.67 2.47 9.48
CA LEU A 144 -3.92 2.96 8.89
C LEU A 144 -4.13 2.35 7.49
N ASN A 145 -3.10 2.34 6.64
CA ASN A 145 -3.16 1.73 5.31
C ASN A 145 -3.44 0.22 5.39
N ILE A 146 -2.87 -0.50 6.36
CA ILE A 146 -3.16 -1.93 6.59
C ILE A 146 -4.64 -2.13 6.87
N VAL A 147 -5.21 -1.37 7.81
CA VAL A 147 -6.63 -1.48 8.18
C VAL A 147 -7.53 -1.18 6.99
N CYS A 148 -7.26 -0.10 6.25
CA CYS A 148 -8.01 0.26 5.04
C CYS A 148 -7.99 -0.88 4.00
N MET A 149 -6.83 -1.47 3.75
CA MET A 149 -6.71 -2.57 2.81
C MET A 149 -7.41 -3.84 3.27
N CYS A 150 -7.42 -4.15 4.58
CA CYS A 150 -8.23 -5.23 5.14
C CYS A 150 -9.72 -5.01 4.88
N PHE A 151 -10.23 -3.78 5.05
CA PHE A 151 -11.61 -3.44 4.71
C PHE A 151 -11.90 -3.62 3.21
N ALA A 152 -11.00 -3.18 2.32
CA ALA A 152 -11.16 -3.36 0.88
C ALA A 152 -11.21 -4.85 0.48
N ILE A 153 -10.44 -5.71 1.15
CA ILE A 153 -10.47 -7.17 0.96
C ILE A 153 -11.78 -7.76 1.49
N PHE A 154 -12.21 -7.37 2.69
CA PHE A 154 -13.46 -7.83 3.29
C PHE A 154 -14.65 -7.54 2.36
N LEU A 155 -14.73 -6.33 1.80
CA LEU A 155 -15.74 -5.97 0.81
C LEU A 155 -15.66 -6.84 -0.46
N GLY A 156 -14.45 -7.21 -0.89
CA GLY A 156 -14.26 -8.11 -2.04
C GLY A 156 -14.68 -9.56 -1.78
N ILE A 157 -14.46 -10.09 -0.58
CA ILE A 157 -14.80 -11.48 -0.23
C ILE A 157 -16.31 -11.65 -0.06
N ASN A 158 -16.97 -10.76 0.70
CA ASN A 158 -18.41 -10.86 0.94
C ASN A 158 -19.21 -10.80 -0.36
N PHE A 159 -18.69 -10.10 -1.37
CA PHE A 159 -19.33 -10.00 -2.66
C PHE A 159 -19.17 -11.23 -3.56
N ARG A 160 -18.07 -12.01 -3.44
CA ARG A 160 -17.86 -13.22 -4.28
C ARG A 160 -18.90 -14.32 -4.01
N ASN A 161 -19.59 -14.25 -2.87
CA ASN A 161 -20.56 -15.25 -2.42
C ASN A 161 -22.02 -14.78 -2.54
N LEU A 162 -22.27 -13.60 -3.13
CA LEU A 162 -23.58 -13.11 -3.56
C LEU A 162 -23.77 -13.38 -5.05
#